data_AF-A0A326GBX5-F1
#
_entry.id   AF-A0A326GBX5-F1
#
_cell.length_a   1.000
_cell.length_b   1.000
_cell.length_c   1.000
_cell.angle_alpha   90.00
_cell.angle_beta   90.00
_cell.angle_gamma   90.00
#
_symmetry.space_group_name_H-M   'P 1'
#
loop_
_entity.id
_entity.type
_entity.pdbx_description
1 polymer ?
#
loop_
_entity_poly.entity_id
_entity_poly.type
_entity_poly.pdbx_seq_one_letter_code
_entity_poly.pdbx_strand_id
1 'polypeptide(L)'
;MAKTIKIDDELMEVIGREADLMSRSLAGQVRHWVRIGMSVEKSRFYDQSRVVDALSGKLSPDMLTVEEQEAWVDGLFEAGRSGTSEQERFFAGRRAGGLGAGLRDGKLSRESDRRAG
;
A
#
# COMPACT_ATOMS: atom_id res chain seq x y z
N MET A 1 -27.07 1.59 17.38
CA MET A 1 -27.23 1.69 15.91
C MET A 1 -26.22 0.73 15.27
N ALA A 2 -26.67 -0.17 14.40
CA ALA A 2 -25.76 -1.01 13.63
C ALA A 2 -25.20 -0.22 12.45
N LYS A 3 -23.89 -0.33 12.19
CA LYS A 3 -23.22 0.24 11.02
C LYS A 3 -22.79 -0.91 10.12
N THR A 4 -22.97 -0.76 8.81
CA THR A 4 -22.54 -1.74 7.81
C THR A 4 -21.16 -1.38 7.29
N ILE A 5 -20.30 -2.39 7.15
CA ILE A 5 -18.99 -2.29 6.51
C ILE A 5 -18.97 -3.20 5.28
N LYS A 6 -18.20 -2.83 4.26
CA LYS A 6 -17.94 -3.70 3.12
C LYS A 6 -16.66 -4.49 3.38
N ILE A 7 -16.68 -5.76 3.02
CA ILE A 7 -15.56 -6.69 3.08
C ILE A 7 -15.48 -7.30 1.68
N ASP A 8 -14.28 -7.46 1.13
CA ASP A 8 -14.08 -8.10 -0.16
C ASP A 8 -14.42 -9.60 -0.11
N ASP A 9 -14.68 -10.17 -1.29
CA ASP A 9 -15.19 -11.54 -1.40
C ASP A 9 -14.16 -12.58 -0.92
N GLU A 10 -12.88 -12.34 -1.18
CA GLU A 10 -11.80 -13.25 -0.75
C GLU A 10 -11.73 -13.33 0.77
N LEU A 11 -11.69 -12.19 1.46
CA LEU A 11 -11.68 -12.15 2.92
C LEU A 11 -12.97 -12.75 3.50
N MET A 12 -14.13 -12.53 2.86
CA MET A 12 -15.39 -13.15 3.28
C MET A 12 -15.37 -14.68 3.20
N GLU A 13 -14.74 -15.26 2.18
CA GLU A 13 -14.57 -16.72 2.08
C GLU A 13 -13.73 -17.27 3.24
N VAL A 14 -12.64 -16.58 3.62
CA VAL A 14 -11.80 -16.99 4.75
C VAL A 14 -12.58 -16.88 6.06
N ILE A 15 -13.30 -15.78 6.29
CA ILE A 15 -14.14 -15.59 7.48
C ILE A 15 -15.18 -16.70 7.59
N GLY A 16 -15.85 -17.04 6.47
CA GLY A 16 -16.87 -18.09 6.43
C GLY A 16 -16.33 -19.45 6.83
N ARG A 17 -15.23 -19.87 6.20
CA ARG A 17 -14.57 -21.14 6.49
C ARG A 17 -14.15 -21.25 7.95
N GLU A 18 -13.55 -20.19 8.49
CA GLU A 18 -13.09 -20.20 9.88
C GLU A 18 -14.25 -20.17 10.87
N ALA A 19 -15.32 -19.43 10.56
CA ALA A 19 -16.52 -19.40 11.38
C ALA A 19 -17.15 -20.79 11.50
N ASP A 20 -17.24 -21.53 10.39
CA ASP A 20 -17.74 -22.91 10.37
C ASP A 20 -16.85 -23.84 11.19
N LEU A 21 -15.53 -23.81 10.96
CA LEU A 21 -14.55 -24.61 11.70
C LEU A 21 -14.61 -24.37 13.20
N MET A 22 -14.79 -23.12 13.61
CA MET A 22 -14.82 -22.71 15.01
C MET A 22 -16.22 -22.74 15.62
N SER A 23 -17.24 -23.18 14.86
CA SER A 23 -18.65 -23.19 15.27
C SER A 23 -19.14 -21.82 15.78
N ARG A 24 -18.81 -20.75 15.06
CA ARG A 24 -19.22 -19.36 15.35
C ARG A 24 -20.06 -18.80 14.21
N SER A 25 -20.86 -17.77 14.51
CA SER A 25 -21.46 -16.95 13.44
C SER A 25 -20.41 -16.10 12.75
N LEU A 26 -20.65 -15.69 11.49
CA LEU A 26 -19.78 -14.77 10.74
C LEU A 26 -19.44 -13.52 11.54
N ALA A 27 -20.47 -12.86 12.11
CA ALA A 27 -20.27 -11.68 12.96
C ALA A 27 -19.50 -12.01 14.25
N GLY A 28 -19.66 -13.22 14.79
CA GLY A 28 -18.87 -13.73 15.91
C GLY A 28 -17.38 -13.86 15.57
N GLN A 29 -17.09 -14.44 14.41
CA GLN A 29 -15.72 -14.65 13.93
C GLN A 29 -15.03 -13.32 13.61
N VAL A 30 -15.69 -12.41 12.90
CA VAL A 30 -15.17 -11.06 12.64
C VAL A 30 -14.85 -10.33 13.94
N ARG A 31 -15.77 -10.36 14.93
CA ARG A 31 -15.52 -9.74 16.25
C ARG A 31 -14.32 -10.34 16.96
N HIS A 32 -14.07 -11.64 16.80
CA HIS A 32 -12.93 -12.31 17.42
C HIS A 32 -11.62 -11.83 16.81
N TRP A 33 -11.49 -11.83 15.49
CA TRP A 33 -10.30 -11.32 14.81
C TRP A 33 -10.05 -9.84 15.04
N VAL A 34 -11.10 -9.01 15.01
CA VAL A 34 -10.97 -7.58 15.34
C VAL A 34 -10.41 -7.40 16.76
N ARG A 35 -10.87 -8.19 17.75
CA ARG A 35 -10.32 -8.14 19.11
C ARG A 35 -8.85 -8.55 19.15
N ILE A 36 -8.45 -9.57 18.39
CA ILE A 36 -7.05 -9.98 18.27
C ILE A 36 -6.23 -8.85 17.67
N GLY A 37 -6.65 -8.27 16.54
CA GLY A 37 -5.97 -7.13 15.92
C GLY A 37 -5.83 -5.95 16.89
N MET A 38 -6.90 -5.58 17.58
CA MET A 38 -6.85 -4.55 18.62
C MET A 38 -5.89 -4.89 19.78
N SER A 39 -5.75 -6.16 20.14
CA SER A 39 -4.81 -6.62 21.17
C SER A 39 -3.37 -6.59 20.67
N VAL A 40 -3.13 -6.93 19.40
CA VAL A 40 -1.82 -6.82 18.73
C VAL A 40 -1.39 -5.35 18.68
N GLU A 41 -2.28 -4.46 18.24
CA GLU A 41 -2.06 -3.00 18.21
C GLU A 41 -1.77 -2.40 19.59
N LYS A 42 -2.37 -2.95 20.65
CA LYS A 42 -2.12 -2.51 22.04
C LYS A 42 -0.90 -3.19 22.68
N SER A 43 -0.37 -4.23 22.05
CA SER A 43 0.81 -4.93 22.52
C SER A 43 2.07 -4.20 22.04
N ARG A 44 3.20 -4.41 22.73
CA ARG A 44 4.50 -3.79 22.36
C ARG A 44 5.10 -4.34 21.05
N PHE A 45 4.33 -5.12 20.28
CA PHE A 45 4.77 -5.81 19.07
C PHE A 45 4.49 -5.04 17.78
N TYR A 46 3.71 -3.96 17.85
CA TYR A 46 3.47 -3.06 16.73
C TYR A 46 3.71 -1.61 17.17
N ASP A 47 4.65 -0.93 16.52
CA ASP A 47 4.93 0.47 16.70
C ASP A 47 4.94 1.18 15.34
N GLN A 48 3.87 1.93 15.07
CA GLN A 48 3.72 2.71 13.84
C GLN A 48 4.90 3.66 13.58
N SER A 49 5.60 4.13 14.61
CA SER A 49 6.76 5.02 14.42
C SER A 49 7.91 4.29 13.73
N ARG A 50 8.08 2.99 13.97
CA ARG A 50 9.11 2.16 13.32
C ARG A 50 8.80 1.97 11.84
N VAL A 51 7.53 1.78 11.48
CA VAL A 51 7.09 1.72 10.08
C VAL A 51 7.42 3.03 9.35
N VAL A 52 7.15 4.17 9.98
CA VAL A 52 7.50 5.50 9.42
C VAL A 52 9.02 5.67 9.30
N ASP A 53 9.79 5.25 10.30
CA ASP A 53 11.25 5.30 10.24
C ASP A 53 11.79 4.42 9.12
N ALA A 54 11.22 3.24 8.89
CA ALA A 54 11.59 2.36 7.78
C ALA A 54 11.21 2.93 6.41
N LEU A 55 10.02 3.53 6.27
CA LEU A 55 9.61 4.24 5.04
C LEU A 55 10.52 5.44 4.73
N SER A 56 11.05 6.10 5.75
CA SER A 56 12.01 7.20 5.59
C SER A 56 13.47 6.75 5.45
N GLY A 57 13.74 5.44 5.48
CA GLY A 57 15.08 4.86 5.37
C GLY A 57 15.96 5.01 6.63
N LYS A 58 15.40 5.44 7.77
CA LYS A 58 16.10 5.57 9.06
C LYS A 58 16.22 4.24 9.79
N LEU A 59 15.35 3.29 9.50
CA LEU A 59 15.34 1.94 10.05
C LEU A 59 15.36 0.92 8.91
N SER A 60 16.14 -0.15 9.03
CA SER A 60 16.07 -1.24 8.04
C SER A 60 14.73 -1.97 8.15
N PRO A 61 14.04 -2.27 7.03
CA PRO A 61 12.82 -3.08 7.04
C PRO A 61 13.00 -4.47 7.67
N ASP A 62 14.22 -5.02 7.63
CA ASP A 62 14.55 -6.30 8.29
C ASP A 62 14.47 -6.26 9.82
N MET A 63 14.45 -5.05 10.39
CA MET A 63 14.34 -4.84 11.84
C MET A 63 12.89 -4.72 12.33
N LEU A 64 11.93 -4.67 11.42
CA LEU A 64 10.51 -4.59 11.74
C LEU A 64 9.99 -5.96 12.20
N THR A 65 8.95 -5.96 13.04
CA THR A 65 8.17 -7.19 13.29
C THR A 65 7.42 -7.61 12.03
N VAL A 66 6.87 -8.83 12.02
CA VAL A 66 6.12 -9.33 10.84
C VAL A 66 4.93 -8.41 10.53
N GLU A 67 4.23 -7.97 11.58
CA GLU A 67 3.09 -7.06 11.48
C GLU A 67 3.51 -5.67 10.97
N GLU A 68 4.64 -5.15 11.45
CA GLU A 68 5.21 -3.89 10.97
C GLU A 68 5.70 -3.98 9.51
N GLN A 69 6.23 -5.14 9.09
CA GLN A 69 6.66 -5.37 7.71
C GLN A 69 5.49 -5.33 6.73
N GLU A 70 4.36 -5.94 7.07
CA GLU A 70 3.16 -5.91 6.23
C GLU A 70 2.69 -4.47 6.01
N ALA A 71 2.58 -3.68 7.09
CA ALA A 71 2.24 -2.26 7.01
C ALA A 71 3.28 -1.42 6.23
N TRP A 72 4.57 -1.76 6.36
CA TRP A 72 5.64 -1.10 5.60
C TRP A 72 5.55 -1.40 4.10
N VAL A 73 5.25 -2.64 3.70
CA VAL A 73 5.08 -3.02 2.28
C VAL A 73 3.94 -2.23 1.64
N ASP A 74 2.78 -2.15 2.30
CA ASP A 74 1.65 -1.37 1.80
C ASP A 74 2.00 0.12 1.68
N GLY A 75 2.66 0.67 2.70
CA GLY A 75 3.13 2.06 2.69
C GLY A 75 4.16 2.33 1.59
N LEU A 76 5.05 1.38 1.31
CA LEU A 76 6.05 1.47 0.25
C LEU A 76 5.40 1.52 -1.13
N PHE A 77 4.43 0.63 -1.38
CA PHE A 77 3.68 0.63 -2.64
C PHE A 77 2.89 1.92 -2.82
N GLU A 78 2.24 2.42 -1.76
CA GLU A 78 1.52 3.68 -1.82
C GLU A 78 2.45 4.88 -2.08
N ALA A 79 3.60 4.93 -1.40
CA ALA A 79 4.62 5.94 -1.65
C ALA A 79 5.13 5.88 -3.10
N GLY A 80 5.32 4.67 -3.65
CA GLY A 80 5.75 4.47 -5.04
C GLY A 80 4.71 4.84 -6.10
N ARG A 81 3.42 4.89 -5.76
CA ARG A 81 2.36 5.37 -6.67
C ARG A 81 2.44 6.88 -6.89
N SER A 82 2.99 7.61 -5.93
CA SER A 82 3.18 9.05 -6.02
C SER A 82 4.60 9.37 -6.50
N GLY A 83 4.73 10.27 -7.47
CA GLY A 83 6.04 10.80 -7.82
C GLY A 83 6.61 11.63 -6.67
N THR A 84 7.92 11.64 -6.50
CA THR A 84 8.58 12.54 -5.55
C THR A 84 8.60 13.97 -6.11
N SER A 85 8.71 14.99 -5.25
CA SER A 85 8.86 16.38 -5.70
C SER A 85 10.11 16.59 -6.58
N GLU A 86 11.16 15.78 -6.38
CA GLU A 86 12.34 15.78 -7.24
C GLU A 86 12.03 15.22 -8.62
N GLN A 87 11.31 14.09 -8.68
CA GLN A 87 10.82 13.54 -9.94
C GLN A 87 9.91 14.54 -10.66
N GLU A 88 8.98 15.19 -9.95
CA GLU A 88 8.12 16.22 -10.52
C GLU A 88 8.90 17.38 -11.14
N ARG A 89 9.90 17.92 -10.42
CA ARG A 89 10.78 18.98 -10.94
C ARG A 89 11.58 18.52 -12.15
N PHE A 90 12.15 17.32 -12.07
CA PHE A 90 12.90 16.72 -13.18
C PHE A 90 12.02 16.58 -14.43
N PHE A 91 10.82 16.01 -14.29
CA PHE A 91 9.90 15.84 -15.41
C PHE A 91 9.32 17.17 -15.90
N ALA A 92 9.12 18.16 -15.04
CA ALA A 92 8.73 19.52 -15.44
C ALA A 92 9.79 20.18 -16.33
N GLY A 93 11.07 20.07 -15.95
CA GLY A 93 12.19 20.56 -16.76
C GLY A 93 12.27 19.86 -18.13
N ARG A 94 12.08 18.54 -18.17
CA ARG A 94 12.06 17.80 -19.43
C ARG A 94 10.91 18.22 -20.35
N ARG A 95 9.70 18.40 -19.81
CA ARG A 95 8.54 18.89 -20.58
C ARG A 95 8.78 20.30 -21.14
N ALA A 96 9.32 21.21 -20.34
CA ALA A 96 9.66 22.55 -20.80
C ALA A 96 10.68 22.54 -21.95
N GLY A 97 11.67 21.65 -21.88
CA GLY A 97 12.68 21.46 -22.92
C GLY A 97 12.25 20.63 -24.13
N GLY A 98 11.02 20.09 -24.17
CA GLY A 98 10.59 19.17 -25.23
C GLY A 98 11.40 17.87 -25.27
N LEU A 99 11.96 17.47 -24.13
CA LEU A 99 12.81 16.28 -23.97
C LEU A 99 11.99 15.07 -23.52
N GLY A 100 10.66 15.11 -23.58
CA GLY A 100 9.83 13.93 -23.35
C GLY A 100 10.18 12.79 -24.31
N ALA A 101 10.15 11.56 -23.82
CA ALA A 101 10.22 10.36 -24.65
C ALA A 101 9.18 9.36 -24.15
N GLY A 102 8.56 8.62 -25.07
CA GLY A 102 7.54 7.64 -24.74
C GLY A 102 7.38 6.60 -25.83
N LEU A 103 6.71 5.50 -25.51
CA LEU A 103 6.37 4.48 -26.50
C LEU A 103 5.07 4.85 -27.21
N ARG A 104 5.07 4.78 -28.55
CA ARG A 104 3.87 4.90 -29.39
C ARG A 104 3.91 3.80 -30.44
N ASP A 105 2.87 2.98 -30.48
CA ASP A 105 2.78 1.84 -31.41
C ASP A 105 4.01 0.92 -31.36
N GLY A 106 4.54 0.68 -30.15
CA GLY A 106 5.74 -0.13 -29.94
C GLY A 106 7.05 0.54 -30.35
N LYS A 107 7.03 1.79 -30.84
CA LYS A 107 8.21 2.56 -31.23
C LYS A 107 8.50 3.67 -30.24
N LEU A 108 9.78 3.90 -29.98
CA LEU A 108 10.20 5.04 -29.18
C LEU A 108 9.91 6.33 -29.97
N SER A 109 9.17 7.24 -29.36
CA SER A 109 8.86 8.57 -29.88
C SER A 109 9.44 9.63 -28.96
N ARG A 110 10.01 10.70 -29.53
CA ARG A 110 10.51 11.85 -28.77
C ARG A 110 9.58 13.05 -28.97
N GLU A 111 9.45 13.87 -27.94
CA GLU A 111 8.60 15.06 -27.96
C GLU A 111 9.13 16.14 -28.91
N SER A 112 10.46 16.22 -29.07
CA SER A 112 11.13 17.06 -30.06
C SER A 112 10.65 16.81 -31.50
N ASP A 113 10.38 15.54 -31.83
CA ASP A 113 9.97 15.12 -33.18
C ASP A 113 8.56 15.63 -33.52
N ARG A 114 7.79 16.03 -32.50
CA ARG A 114 6.42 16.54 -32.61
C ARG A 114 6.33 18.04 -32.87
N ARG A 115 7.39 18.81 -32.60
CA ARG A 115 7.44 20.27 -32.82
C ARG A 115 8.06 20.66 -34.16
N ALA A 116 8.62 19.71 -34.90
CA ALA A 116 9.31 19.92 -36.17
C ALA A 116 8.42 19.71 -37.41
N GLY A 117 7.10 19.54 -37.23
CA GLY A 117 6.09 19.48 -38.30
C GLY A 117 4.95 20.43 -37.99
#